data_AF-A0A5K8B1B9-F1
#
_entry.id   AF-A0A5K8B1B9-F1
#
_cell.length_a   1.000
_cell.length_b   1.000
_cell.length_c   1.000
_cell.angle_alpha   90.00
_cell.angle_beta   90.00
_cell.angle_gamma   90.00
#
_symmetry.space_group_name_H-M   'P 1'
#
loop_
_entity.id
_entity.type
_entity.pdbx_description
1 polymer ?
#
loop_
_entity_poly.entity_id
_entity_poly.type
_entity_poly.pdbx_seq_one_letter_code
_entity_poly.pdbx_strand_id
1 'polypeptide(L)'
;MNSELTKYFTKHLTILKMLKFLRILMGYYNPTNLSQPLVWTARAYSFTIWLITLYSLIKYFFVLYVFHIADITLSLYTGDEFFFKYYRATETNDIIIGNKLSVFNIGIKFIILVTIAFRLLLTCLKIRHFKSHTNFNLNFFTINFVIIASRLTCLLVTTVLVVLYVRMKYLRQRMERNTVPVNIISKNFILSKVREVRRCLLYYNTLLDSVADIDRELQCSVNIIYILTRLNLTCLGYENHLQMFT
;
A
#
# COMPACT_ATOMS: atom_id res chain seq x y z
N MET A 1 19.66 -24.90 2.46
CA MET A 1 19.75 -23.49 2.92
C MET A 1 18.46 -23.11 3.65
N ASN A 2 18.45 -23.42 4.95
CA ASN A 2 17.64 -22.96 6.08
C ASN A 2 16.13 -22.69 5.91
N SER A 3 15.33 -23.76 6.07
CA SER A 3 13.88 -23.70 6.37
C SER A 3 13.59 -22.95 7.69
N GLU A 4 14.56 -22.90 8.61
CA GLU A 4 14.44 -22.16 9.86
C GLU A 4 14.64 -20.65 9.70
N LEU A 5 15.62 -20.22 8.89
CA LEU A 5 15.80 -18.79 8.56
C LEU A 5 14.61 -18.26 7.77
N THR A 6 14.04 -19.04 6.85
CA THR A 6 12.83 -18.63 6.13
C THR A 6 11.62 -18.57 7.07
N LYS A 7 11.46 -19.48 8.03
CA LYS A 7 10.46 -19.36 9.10
C LYS A 7 10.67 -18.13 9.98
N TYR A 8 11.91 -17.81 10.33
CA TYR A 8 12.24 -16.66 11.17
C TYR A 8 11.97 -15.34 10.45
N PHE A 9 12.43 -15.22 9.20
CA PHE A 9 12.18 -14.05 8.35
C PHE A 9 10.68 -13.83 8.09
N THR A 10 9.93 -14.89 7.77
CA THR A 10 8.50 -14.77 7.48
C THR A 10 7.65 -14.44 8.71
N LYS A 11 8.13 -14.76 9.92
CA LYS A 11 7.46 -14.44 11.19
C LYS A 11 7.65 -12.99 11.62
N HIS A 12 8.82 -12.39 11.35
CA HIS A 12 9.15 -11.04 11.83
C HIS A 12 8.98 -9.92 10.79
N LEU A 13 9.05 -10.27 9.49
CA LEU A 13 8.97 -9.33 8.37
C LEU A 13 7.57 -9.41 7.73
N THR A 14 6.65 -8.60 8.25
CA THR A 14 5.32 -8.43 7.66
C THR A 14 5.45 -7.64 6.34
N ILE A 15 4.57 -7.93 5.36
CA ILE A 15 4.52 -7.17 4.09
C ILE A 15 4.43 -5.67 4.36
N LEU A 16 3.69 -5.30 5.39
CA LEU A 16 3.52 -3.92 5.79
C LEU A 16 4.84 -3.25 6.21
N LYS A 17 5.72 -3.96 6.92
CA LYS A 17 7.07 -3.45 7.25
C LYS A 17 7.94 -3.30 6.00
N MET A 18 7.83 -4.22 5.04
CA MET A 18 8.51 -4.07 3.74
C MET A 18 8.00 -2.85 2.98
N LEU A 19 6.68 -2.64 2.93
CA LEU A 19 6.08 -1.48 2.28
C LEU A 19 6.46 -0.18 2.98
N LYS A 20 6.48 -0.16 4.32
CA LYS A 20 6.98 0.98 5.11
C LYS A 20 8.41 1.33 4.73
N PHE A 21 9.29 0.34 4.67
CA PHE A 21 10.68 0.52 4.32
C PHE A 21 10.85 1.02 2.88
N LEU A 22 10.13 0.43 1.93
CA LEU A 22 10.15 0.87 0.53
C LEU A 22 9.63 2.30 0.36
N ARG A 23 8.58 2.71 1.09
CA ARG A 23 8.09 4.09 1.09
C ARG A 23 9.15 5.07 1.59
N ILE A 24 9.81 4.74 2.70
CA ILE A 24 10.89 5.57 3.22
C ILE A 24 12.00 5.69 2.19
N LEU A 25 12.43 4.59 1.54
CA LEU A 25 13.42 4.65 0.46
C LEU A 25 13.00 5.52 -0.74
N MET A 26 11.69 5.65 -0.97
CA MET A 26 11.12 6.49 -2.04
C MET A 26 10.92 7.95 -1.62
N GLY A 27 11.33 8.33 -0.40
CA GLY A 27 11.23 9.70 0.11
C GLY A 27 9.92 10.06 0.78
N TYR A 28 9.00 9.10 0.96
CA TYR A 28 7.79 9.33 1.73
C TYR A 28 8.09 9.43 3.22
N TYR A 29 7.53 10.44 3.87
CA TYR A 29 7.65 10.61 5.30
C TYR A 29 6.71 9.65 6.03
N ASN A 30 7.22 9.00 7.07
CA ASN A 30 6.42 8.13 7.93
C ASN A 30 6.74 8.49 9.38
N PRO A 31 5.76 8.97 10.16
CA PRO A 31 5.94 9.33 11.54
C PRO A 31 6.29 8.06 12.29
N THR A 32 7.23 8.24 13.18
CA THR A 32 7.67 7.21 14.09
C THR A 32 7.59 7.81 15.48
N ASN A 33 7.10 7.04 16.45
CA ASN A 33 7.13 7.42 17.87
C ASN A 33 8.55 7.32 18.45
N LEU A 34 9.57 7.48 17.61
CA LEU A 34 10.98 7.42 17.97
C LEU A 34 11.44 8.79 18.49
N SER A 35 12.70 8.86 18.91
CA SER A 35 13.30 10.10 19.40
C SER A 35 13.17 11.23 18.38
N GLN A 36 12.96 12.46 18.87
CA GLN A 36 12.81 13.65 18.02
C GLN A 36 13.89 13.80 16.92
N PRO A 37 15.19 13.52 17.17
CA PRO A 37 16.22 13.65 16.14
C PRO A 37 15.98 12.74 14.93
N LEU A 38 15.49 11.52 15.13
CA LEU A 38 15.20 10.58 14.03
C LEU A 38 14.02 11.06 13.17
N VAL A 39 13.06 11.76 13.79
CA VAL A 39 11.93 12.35 13.07
C VAL A 39 12.41 13.50 12.18
N TRP A 40 13.28 14.36 12.71
CA TRP A 40 13.87 15.45 11.94
C TRP A 40 14.72 14.97 10.77
N THR A 41 15.54 13.93 10.96
CA THR A 41 16.34 13.37 9.86
C THR A 41 15.47 12.75 8.78
N ALA A 42 14.40 12.03 9.15
CA ALA A 42 13.45 11.47 8.18
C ALA A 42 12.73 12.58 7.39
N ARG A 43 12.30 13.67 8.05
CA ARG A 43 11.68 14.82 7.37
C ARG A 43 12.66 15.52 6.43
N ALA A 44 13.89 15.75 6.88
CA ALA A 44 14.93 16.36 6.05
C ALA A 44 15.22 15.50 4.81
N TYR A 45 15.29 14.18 4.96
CA TYR A 45 15.48 13.25 3.84
C TYR A 45 14.31 13.29 2.83
N SER A 46 13.06 13.29 3.31
CA SER A 46 11.89 13.45 2.44
C SER A 46 11.91 14.78 1.70
N PHE A 47 12.30 15.86 2.38
CA PHE A 47 12.43 17.19 1.78
C PHE A 47 13.55 17.29 0.75
N THR A 48 14.68 16.61 0.93
CA THR A 48 15.76 16.60 -0.07
C THR A 48 15.34 15.85 -1.33
N ILE A 49 14.63 14.72 -1.22
CA ILE A 49 14.07 14.01 -2.37
C ILE A 49 13.04 14.88 -3.11
N TRP A 50 12.21 15.60 -2.35
CA TRP A 50 11.28 16.58 -2.90
C TRP A 50 12.00 17.67 -3.72
N LEU A 51 13.10 18.25 -3.22
CA LEU A 51 13.90 19.22 -3.98
C LEU A 51 14.57 18.63 -5.22
N ILE A 52 15.11 17.41 -5.12
CA ILE A 52 15.76 16.72 -6.26
C ILE A 52 14.75 16.45 -7.38
N THR A 53 13.55 16.01 -7.02
CA THR A 53 12.46 15.75 -7.97
C THR A 53 11.92 17.05 -8.59
N LEU A 54 11.84 18.14 -7.82
CA LEU A 54 11.50 19.47 -8.32
C LEU A 54 12.54 19.99 -9.32
N TYR A 55 13.83 19.84 -9.02
CA TYR A 55 14.91 20.27 -9.92
C TYR A 55 14.93 19.45 -11.23
N SER A 56 14.52 18.18 -11.17
CA SER A 56 14.50 17.26 -12.31
C SER A 56 13.23 17.34 -13.15
N LEU A 57 12.42 18.41 -13.02
CA LEU A 57 11.21 18.63 -13.80
C LEU A 57 11.54 18.81 -15.29
N ILE A 58 11.47 17.71 -16.04
CA ILE A 58 11.69 17.68 -17.49
C ILE A 58 10.34 17.83 -18.21
N LYS A 59 10.35 18.53 -19.35
CA LYS A 59 9.17 18.80 -20.20
C LYS A 59 8.35 17.54 -20.57
N TYR A 60 9.00 16.40 -20.80
CA TYR A 60 8.35 15.18 -21.34
C TYR A 60 7.58 14.35 -20.30
N PHE A 61 7.80 14.56 -19.00
CA PHE A 61 7.09 13.81 -17.93
C PHE A 61 6.54 14.72 -16.83
N PHE A 62 6.35 16.00 -17.14
CA PHE A 62 5.91 17.05 -16.20
C PHE A 62 4.78 16.59 -15.27
N VAL A 63 3.76 15.95 -15.84
CA VAL A 63 2.59 15.43 -15.12
C VAL A 63 3.00 14.46 -14.00
N LEU A 64 3.83 13.45 -14.29
CA LEU A 64 4.26 12.46 -13.31
C LEU A 64 5.07 13.08 -12.16
N TYR A 65 5.92 14.07 -12.46
CA TYR A 65 6.70 14.79 -11.44
C TYR A 65 5.81 15.62 -10.52
N VAL A 66 4.89 16.42 -11.08
CA VAL A 66 3.94 17.23 -10.30
C VAL A 66 3.14 16.35 -9.34
N PHE A 67 2.71 15.17 -9.79
CA PHE A 67 1.99 14.25 -8.92
C PHE A 67 2.84 13.65 -7.82
N HIS A 68 4.08 13.23 -8.13
CA HIS A 68 4.96 12.70 -7.09
C HIS A 68 5.32 13.75 -6.03
N ILE A 69 5.52 15.00 -6.47
CA ILE A 69 5.69 16.16 -5.60
C ILE A 69 4.46 16.33 -4.71
N ALA A 70 3.25 16.31 -5.30
CA ALA A 70 2.00 16.40 -4.54
C ALA A 70 1.85 15.26 -3.52
N ASP A 71 2.18 14.02 -3.90
CA ASP A 71 2.11 12.83 -3.03
C ASP A 71 3.12 12.91 -1.87
N ILE A 72 4.35 13.38 -2.13
CA ILE A 72 5.33 13.66 -1.07
C ILE A 72 4.86 14.80 -0.16
N THR A 73 4.27 15.87 -0.70
CA THR A 73 3.74 16.97 0.15
C THR A 73 2.60 16.50 1.04
N LEU A 74 1.70 15.68 0.50
CA LEU A 74 0.62 15.06 1.27
C LEU A 74 1.19 14.15 2.36
N SER A 75 2.20 13.35 2.03
CA SER A 75 2.92 12.48 2.98
C SER A 75 3.61 13.27 4.09
N LEU A 76 4.26 14.40 3.76
CA LEU A 76 4.87 15.29 4.75
C LEU A 76 3.83 15.94 5.68
N TYR A 77 2.64 16.26 5.17
CA TYR A 77 1.56 16.87 5.94
C TYR A 77 0.81 15.86 6.82
N THR A 78 0.45 14.70 6.25
CA THR A 78 -0.41 13.69 6.89
C THR A 78 0.37 12.60 7.64
N GLY A 79 1.64 12.41 7.29
CA GLY A 79 2.48 11.35 7.82
C GLY A 79 2.15 9.94 7.31
N ASP A 80 1.19 9.70 6.43
CA ASP A 80 0.90 8.32 5.97
C ASP A 80 0.61 7.28 7.10
N GLU A 81 0.28 7.73 8.32
CA GLU A 81 0.13 6.84 9.49
C GLU A 81 -1.16 6.02 9.42
N PHE A 82 -2.16 6.54 8.71
CA PHE A 82 -3.50 5.99 8.57
C PHE A 82 -3.50 4.52 8.10
N PHE A 83 -2.67 4.18 7.11
CA PHE A 83 -2.54 2.80 6.60
C PHE A 83 -2.05 1.82 7.68
N PHE A 84 -1.07 2.25 8.47
CA PHE A 84 -0.49 1.43 9.53
C PHE A 84 -1.44 1.29 10.72
N LYS A 85 -2.15 2.37 11.05
CA LYS A 85 -3.20 2.37 12.07
C LYS A 85 -4.33 1.43 11.69
N TYR A 86 -4.81 1.49 10.45
CA TYR A 86 -5.81 0.54 9.92
C TYR A 86 -5.34 -0.90 10.02
N TYR A 87 -4.11 -1.22 9.57
CA TYR A 87 -3.62 -2.59 9.66
C TYR A 87 -3.53 -3.09 11.11
N ARG A 88 -3.06 -2.27 12.05
CA ARG A 88 -2.98 -2.65 13.47
C ARG A 88 -4.36 -2.84 14.11
N ALA A 89 -5.30 -1.93 13.81
CA ALA A 89 -6.67 -2.04 14.29
C ALA A 89 -7.30 -3.34 13.79
N THR A 90 -7.14 -3.61 12.50
CA THR A 90 -7.68 -4.81 11.88
C THR A 90 -7.00 -6.10 12.39
N GLU A 91 -5.68 -6.11 12.62
CA GLU A 91 -4.96 -7.22 13.27
C GLU A 91 -5.45 -7.47 14.71
N THR A 92 -5.66 -6.40 15.48
CA THR A 92 -6.16 -6.50 16.85
C THR A 92 -7.58 -7.08 16.87
N ASN A 93 -8.44 -6.63 15.95
CA ASN A 93 -9.79 -7.15 15.80
C ASN A 93 -9.81 -8.63 15.41
N ASP A 94 -8.86 -9.08 14.58
CA ASP A 94 -8.73 -10.51 14.25
C ASP A 94 -8.36 -11.35 15.48
N ILE A 95 -7.42 -10.86 16.29
CA ILE A 95 -7.00 -11.54 17.53
C ILE A 95 -8.19 -11.68 18.49
N ILE A 96 -9.00 -10.63 18.66
CA ILE A 96 -10.18 -10.62 19.54
C ILE A 96 -11.21 -11.70 19.16
N ILE A 97 -11.33 -12.01 17.87
CA ILE A 97 -12.28 -13.02 17.34
C ILE A 97 -11.68 -14.42 17.26
N GLY A 98 -10.39 -14.55 17.59
CA GLY A 98 -9.63 -15.79 17.46
C GLY A 98 -9.30 -16.13 16.01
N ASN A 99 -9.31 -15.13 15.12
CA ASN A 99 -8.88 -15.32 13.74
C ASN A 99 -7.35 -15.28 13.65
N LYS A 100 -6.75 -16.31 13.04
CA LYS A 100 -5.30 -16.41 12.80
C LYS A 100 -4.95 -16.36 11.31
N LEU A 101 -5.91 -16.04 10.45
CA LEU A 101 -5.69 -16.03 9.01
C LEU A 101 -4.75 -14.89 8.61
N SER A 102 -3.59 -15.26 8.06
CA SER A 102 -2.74 -14.26 7.41
C SER A 102 -3.46 -13.74 6.18
N VAL A 103 -3.76 -12.43 6.16
CA VAL A 103 -4.45 -11.77 5.04
C VAL A 103 -3.74 -12.01 3.71
N PHE A 104 -2.42 -12.10 3.73
CA PHE A 104 -1.59 -12.36 2.56
C PHE A 104 -1.08 -13.79 2.53
N ASN A 105 -1.54 -14.55 1.55
CA ASN A 105 -0.98 -15.84 1.22
C ASN A 105 0.50 -15.70 0.77
N ILE A 106 1.30 -16.74 0.97
CA ILE A 106 2.70 -16.83 0.56
C ILE A 106 2.85 -16.51 -0.94
N GLY A 107 1.91 -16.94 -1.78
CA GLY A 107 1.90 -16.61 -3.20
C GLY A 107 1.84 -15.11 -3.49
N ILE A 108 1.02 -14.34 -2.75
CA ILE A 108 0.92 -12.89 -2.93
C ILE A 108 2.22 -12.21 -2.48
N LYS A 109 2.80 -12.65 -1.35
CA LYS A 109 4.11 -12.19 -0.88
C LYS A 109 5.19 -12.38 -1.95
N PHE A 110 5.21 -13.57 -2.56
CA PHE A 110 6.16 -13.90 -3.60
C PHE A 110 5.97 -13.06 -4.87
N ILE A 111 4.72 -12.88 -5.34
CA ILE A 111 4.43 -12.02 -6.50
C ILE A 111 4.89 -10.59 -6.27
N ILE A 112 4.62 -10.01 -5.11
CA ILE A 112 5.08 -8.64 -4.77
C ILE A 112 6.61 -8.58 -4.81
N LEU A 113 7.29 -9.54 -4.19
CA LEU A 113 8.75 -9.59 -4.14
C LEU A 113 9.37 -9.75 -5.53
N VAL A 114 8.85 -10.67 -6.35
CA VAL A 114 9.29 -10.87 -7.74
C VAL A 114 9.05 -9.62 -8.59
N THR A 115 7.91 -8.95 -8.43
CA THR A 115 7.60 -7.73 -9.17
C THR A 115 8.59 -6.61 -8.86
N ILE A 116 8.94 -6.44 -7.57
CA ILE A 116 9.94 -5.46 -7.13
C ILE A 116 11.33 -5.85 -7.67
N ALA A 117 11.74 -7.10 -7.50
CA ALA A 117 13.06 -7.58 -7.93
C ALA A 117 13.25 -7.48 -9.45
N PHE A 118 12.26 -7.89 -10.24
CA PHE A 118 12.28 -7.79 -11.70
C PHE A 118 12.41 -6.34 -12.15
N ARG A 119 11.73 -5.41 -11.49
CA ARG A 119 11.80 -3.98 -11.83
C ARG A 119 13.16 -3.37 -11.47
N LEU A 120 13.70 -3.68 -10.29
CA LEU A 120 15.07 -3.28 -9.93
C LEU A 120 16.08 -3.79 -10.95
N LEU A 121 15.95 -5.05 -11.37
CA LEU A 121 16.80 -5.66 -12.38
C LEU A 121 16.69 -4.93 -13.73
N LEU A 122 15.47 -4.63 -14.20
CA LEU A 122 15.26 -3.85 -15.43
C LEU A 122 15.88 -2.44 -15.34
N THR A 123 15.77 -1.78 -14.19
CA THR A 123 16.39 -0.46 -13.96
C THR A 123 17.92 -0.58 -14.04
N CYS A 124 18.52 -1.57 -13.39
CA CYS A 124 19.97 -1.82 -13.43
C CYS A 124 20.47 -2.15 -14.83
N LEU A 125 19.75 -3.00 -15.59
CA LEU A 125 20.12 -3.35 -16.96
C LEU A 125 20.09 -2.15 -17.90
N LYS A 126 19.08 -1.29 -17.78
CA LYS A 126 18.97 -0.08 -18.61
C LYS A 126 20.08 0.93 -18.26
N ILE A 127 20.42 1.11 -16.99
CA ILE A 127 21.54 1.97 -16.57
C ILE A 127 22.87 1.50 -17.20
N ARG A 128 23.10 0.17 -17.25
CA ARG A 128 24.31 -0.39 -17.88
C ARG A 128 24.39 -0.06 -19.37
N HIS A 129 23.26 -0.03 -20.07
CA HIS A 129 23.18 0.21 -21.51
C HIS A 129 23.33 1.69 -21.90
N PHE A 130 22.98 2.63 -21.02
CA PHE A 130 23.00 4.08 -21.30
C PHE A 130 24.23 4.83 -20.74
N LYS A 131 25.29 4.11 -20.35
CA LYS A 131 26.50 4.66 -19.70
C LYS A 131 27.22 5.81 -20.46
N SER A 132 26.91 6.04 -21.74
CA SER A 132 27.61 7.02 -22.60
C SER A 132 27.25 8.50 -22.37
N HIS A 133 26.11 8.83 -21.73
CA HIS A 133 25.70 10.22 -21.51
C HIS A 133 25.26 10.47 -20.06
N THR A 134 26.08 11.19 -19.29
CA THR A 134 25.89 11.45 -17.85
C THR A 134 24.58 12.16 -17.50
N ASN A 135 24.19 13.19 -18.27
CA ASN A 135 22.94 13.92 -18.04
C ASN A 135 21.68 13.10 -18.38
N PHE A 136 21.77 12.21 -19.38
CA PHE A 136 20.67 11.31 -19.73
C PHE A 136 20.42 10.30 -18.60
N ASN A 137 21.48 9.85 -17.92
CA ASN A 137 21.40 8.85 -16.85
C ASN A 137 20.68 9.35 -15.59
N LEU A 138 20.93 10.59 -15.15
CA LEU A 138 20.27 11.15 -13.95
C LEU A 138 18.78 11.38 -14.19
N ASN A 139 18.43 11.95 -15.35
CA ASN A 139 17.05 12.17 -15.76
C ASN A 139 16.28 10.85 -15.90
N PHE A 140 16.90 9.85 -16.53
CA PHE A 140 16.29 8.53 -16.64
C PHE A 140 16.08 7.87 -15.26
N PHE A 141 17.04 7.99 -14.35
CA PHE A 141 16.92 7.43 -13.01
C PHE A 141 15.77 8.07 -12.21
N THR A 142 15.66 9.40 -12.25
CA THR A 142 14.59 10.13 -11.56
C THR A 142 13.20 9.78 -12.11
N ILE A 143 13.05 9.62 -13.43
CA ILE A 143 11.80 9.16 -14.04
C ILE A 143 11.42 7.75 -13.54
N ASN A 144 12.37 6.81 -13.54
CA ASN A 144 12.09 5.45 -13.06
C ASN A 144 11.75 5.42 -11.56
N PHE A 145 12.43 6.24 -10.76
CA PHE A 145 12.15 6.40 -9.34
C PHE A 145 10.71 6.88 -9.11
N VAL A 146 10.29 7.95 -9.80
CA VAL A 146 8.91 8.48 -9.75
C VAL A 146 7.88 7.43 -10.17
N ILE A 147 8.15 6.64 -11.21
CA ILE A 147 7.26 5.55 -11.66
C ILE A 147 7.16 4.44 -10.60
N ILE A 148 8.26 4.10 -9.92
CA ILE A 148 8.24 3.09 -8.86
C ILE A 148 7.45 3.60 -7.65
N ALA A 149 7.69 4.85 -7.24
CA ALA A 149 7.01 5.50 -6.13
C ALA A 149 5.49 5.51 -6.32
N SER A 150 5.00 6.02 -7.45
CA SER A 150 3.55 6.06 -7.77
C SER A 150 2.90 4.68 -7.77
N ARG A 151 3.56 3.66 -8.32
CA ARG A 151 3.05 2.28 -8.30
C ARG A 151 3.01 1.69 -6.90
N LEU A 152 3.93 2.09 -6.03
CA LEU A 152 3.94 1.64 -4.64
C LEU A 152 2.71 2.16 -3.89
N THR A 153 2.29 3.40 -4.16
CA THR A 153 1.04 3.97 -3.63
C THR A 153 -0.17 3.16 -4.12
N CYS A 154 -0.26 2.83 -5.41
CA CYS A 154 -1.31 1.95 -5.94
C CYS A 154 -1.30 0.56 -5.27
N LEU A 155 -0.13 -0.03 -5.07
CA LEU A 155 0.02 -1.31 -4.40
C LEU A 155 -0.48 -1.21 -2.95
N LEU A 156 -0.24 -0.09 -2.26
CA LEU A 156 -0.71 0.12 -0.91
C LEU A 156 -2.25 0.20 -0.85
N VAL A 157 -2.87 1.00 -1.71
CA VAL A 157 -4.34 1.11 -1.78
C VAL A 157 -4.97 -0.25 -2.09
N THR A 158 -4.44 -0.97 -3.08
CA THR A 158 -4.93 -2.32 -3.42
C THR A 158 -4.76 -3.30 -2.27
N THR A 159 -3.65 -3.22 -1.51
CA THR A 159 -3.49 -4.07 -0.32
C THR A 159 -4.55 -3.81 0.75
N VAL A 160 -4.94 -2.56 0.99
CA VAL A 160 -6.04 -2.23 1.91
C VAL A 160 -7.36 -2.82 1.46
N LEU A 161 -7.70 -2.64 0.18
CA LEU A 161 -8.94 -3.17 -0.40
C LEU A 161 -8.98 -4.70 -0.35
N VAL A 162 -7.87 -5.38 -0.64
CA VAL A 162 -7.76 -6.84 -0.53
C VAL A 162 -7.92 -7.30 0.91
N VAL A 163 -7.30 -6.59 1.88
CA VAL A 163 -7.46 -6.89 3.31
C VAL A 163 -8.93 -6.81 3.71
N LEU A 164 -9.61 -5.73 3.31
CA LEU A 164 -11.03 -5.52 3.59
C LEU A 164 -11.88 -6.63 2.98
N TYR A 165 -11.66 -6.92 1.69
CA TYR A 165 -12.39 -7.95 0.95
C TYR A 165 -12.26 -9.35 1.60
N VAL A 166 -11.04 -9.76 1.95
CA VAL A 166 -10.80 -11.07 2.59
C VAL A 166 -11.52 -11.18 3.92
N ARG A 167 -11.52 -10.13 4.73
CA ARG A 167 -12.19 -10.11 6.05
C ARG A 167 -13.70 -10.12 5.92
N MET A 168 -14.24 -9.33 4.99
CA MET A 168 -15.68 -9.35 4.66
C MET A 168 -16.14 -10.73 4.18
N LYS A 169 -15.35 -11.38 3.32
CA LYS A 169 -15.63 -12.76 2.88
C LYS A 169 -15.60 -13.74 4.05
N TYR A 170 -14.61 -13.64 4.94
CA TYR A 170 -14.53 -14.49 6.13
C TYR A 170 -15.73 -14.29 7.07
N LEU A 171 -16.09 -13.04 7.35
CA LEU A 171 -17.24 -12.69 8.17
C LEU A 171 -18.53 -13.29 7.60
N ARG A 172 -18.73 -13.15 6.28
CA ARG A 172 -19.87 -13.76 5.57
C ARG A 172 -19.91 -15.27 5.78
N GLN A 173 -18.79 -15.97 5.57
CA GLN A 173 -18.70 -17.42 5.77
C GLN A 173 -18.99 -17.82 7.23
N ARG A 174 -18.55 -17.03 8.21
CA ARG A 174 -18.81 -17.30 9.63
C ARG A 174 -20.28 -17.12 10.00
N MET A 175 -20.93 -16.10 9.45
CA MET A 175 -22.37 -15.87 9.60
C MET A 175 -23.20 -16.96 8.94
N GLU A 176 -22.84 -17.38 7.71
CA GLU A 176 -23.52 -18.48 6.99
C GLU A 176 -23.43 -19.83 7.73
N ARG A 177 -22.34 -20.08 8.47
CA ARG A 177 -22.17 -21.30 9.29
C ARG A 177 -22.91 -21.25 10.63
N ASN A 178 -23.38 -20.08 11.06
CA ASN A 178 -24.13 -19.94 12.30
C ASN A 178 -25.62 -20.22 12.05
N THR A 179 -25.98 -21.50 12.04
CA THR A 179 -27.37 -21.93 12.11
C THR A 179 -27.89 -21.75 13.55
N VAL A 180 -28.95 -20.96 13.71
CA VAL A 180 -29.66 -20.82 14.99
C VAL A 180 -30.73 -21.93 15.03
N PRO A 181 -30.61 -22.94 15.91
CA PRO A 181 -31.63 -23.97 16.00
C PRO A 181 -32.94 -23.36 16.50
N VAL A 182 -34.05 -23.61 15.79
CA VAL A 182 -35.40 -23.14 16.16
C VAL A 182 -35.95 -23.91 17.37
N ASN A 183 -35.31 -25.02 17.76
CA ASN A 183 -35.83 -25.92 18.78
C ASN A 183 -35.48 -25.46 20.22
N ILE A 184 -36.51 -25.17 21.01
CA ILE A 184 -36.49 -24.50 22.34
C ILE A 184 -35.81 -25.34 23.44
N ILE A 185 -35.60 -26.64 23.20
CA ILE A 185 -35.10 -27.60 24.19
C ILE A 185 -33.63 -27.30 24.61
N SER A 186 -32.90 -26.49 23.84
CA SER A 186 -31.46 -26.23 24.03
C SER A 186 -31.12 -24.76 24.35
N LYS A 187 -31.74 -24.16 25.37
CA LYS A 187 -31.52 -22.75 25.77
C LYS A 187 -30.04 -22.33 25.83
N ASN A 188 -29.14 -23.19 26.32
CA ASN A 188 -27.70 -22.91 26.39
C ASN A 188 -27.02 -22.85 25.02
N PHE A 189 -27.44 -23.69 24.06
CA PHE A 189 -26.92 -23.68 22.69
C PHE A 189 -27.40 -22.44 21.93
N ILE A 190 -28.67 -22.06 22.11
CA ILE A 190 -29.23 -20.83 21.53
C ILE A 190 -28.46 -19.61 22.06
N LEU A 191 -28.23 -19.51 23.38
CA LEU A 191 -27.46 -18.41 23.98
C LEU A 191 -26.03 -18.33 23.42
N SER A 192 -25.36 -19.46 23.23
CA SER A 192 -24.02 -19.51 22.63
C SER A 192 -24.03 -18.98 21.19
N LYS A 193 -25.00 -19.41 20.37
CA LYS A 193 -25.14 -18.96 18.98
C LYS A 193 -25.49 -17.47 18.89
N VAL A 194 -26.37 -16.97 19.73
CA VAL A 194 -26.70 -15.53 19.81
C VAL A 194 -25.48 -14.70 20.20
N ARG A 195 -24.69 -15.16 21.17
CA ARG A 195 -23.42 -14.49 21.54
C ARG A 195 -22.44 -14.46 20.38
N GLU A 196 -22.34 -15.55 19.62
CA GLU A 196 -21.46 -15.63 18.45
C GLU A 196 -21.90 -14.67 17.33
N VAL A 197 -23.20 -14.59 17.05
CA VAL A 197 -23.76 -13.60 16.10
C VAL A 197 -23.45 -12.19 16.57
N ARG A 198 -23.65 -11.88 17.86
CA ARG A 198 -23.33 -10.56 18.43
C ARG A 198 -21.85 -10.20 18.26
N ARG A 199 -20.94 -11.15 18.45
CA ARG A 199 -19.50 -10.95 18.21
C ARG A 199 -19.20 -10.66 16.73
N CYS A 200 -19.84 -11.38 15.80
CA CYS A 200 -19.67 -11.15 14.37
C CYS A 200 -20.19 -9.77 13.95
N LEU A 201 -21.34 -9.34 14.47
CA LEU A 201 -21.90 -8.00 14.22
C LEU A 201 -21.01 -6.90 14.81
N LEU A 202 -20.47 -7.11 16.01
CA LEU A 202 -19.55 -6.15 16.62
C LEU A 202 -18.26 -6.03 15.80
N TYR A 203 -17.69 -7.14 15.33
CA TYR A 203 -16.55 -7.12 14.41
C TYR A 203 -16.84 -6.36 13.14
N TYR A 204 -18.01 -6.60 12.55
CA TYR A 204 -18.43 -5.92 11.34
C TYR A 204 -18.47 -4.42 11.56
N ASN A 205 -19.07 -3.97 12.67
CA ASN A 205 -19.10 -2.56 13.03
C ASN A 205 -17.68 -1.99 13.17
N THR A 206 -16.81 -2.65 13.93
CA THR A 206 -15.43 -2.16 14.11
C THR A 206 -14.63 -2.14 12.80
N LEU A 207 -14.91 -3.08 11.89
CA LEU A 207 -14.30 -3.10 10.56
C LEU A 207 -14.79 -1.93 9.71
N LEU A 208 -16.09 -1.60 9.76
CA LEU A 208 -16.65 -0.42 9.11
C LEU A 208 -16.09 0.87 9.70
N ASP A 209 -16.01 0.97 11.03
CA ASP A 209 -15.42 2.13 11.72
C ASP A 209 -13.96 2.32 11.29
N SER A 210 -13.20 1.23 11.21
CA SER A 210 -11.80 1.26 10.74
C SER A 210 -11.68 1.70 9.28
N VAL A 211 -12.66 1.39 8.43
CA VAL A 211 -12.71 1.85 7.04
C VAL A 211 -13.09 3.33 6.97
N ALA A 212 -14.07 3.75 7.75
CA ALA A 212 -14.48 5.17 7.84
C ALA A 212 -13.31 6.06 8.26
N ASP A 213 -12.48 5.59 9.20
CA ASP A 213 -11.25 6.26 9.66
C ASP A 213 -10.20 6.48 8.56
N ILE A 214 -10.24 5.70 7.47
CA ILE A 214 -9.29 5.82 6.34
C ILE A 214 -9.97 6.22 5.04
N ASP A 215 -11.30 6.39 5.03
CA ASP A 215 -12.09 6.55 3.81
C ASP A 215 -11.69 7.84 3.09
N ARG A 216 -11.48 8.92 3.83
CA ARG A 216 -11.09 10.22 3.27
C ARG A 216 -9.73 10.14 2.56
N GLU A 217 -8.75 9.50 3.18
CA GLU A 217 -7.40 9.33 2.67
C GLU A 217 -7.38 8.34 1.49
N LEU A 218 -8.20 7.30 1.56
CA LEU A 218 -8.34 6.31 0.50
C LEU A 218 -9.02 6.93 -0.72
N GLN A 219 -10.09 7.71 -0.53
CA GLN A 219 -10.73 8.49 -1.60
C GLN A 219 -9.77 9.49 -2.22
N CYS A 220 -8.99 10.21 -1.40
CA CYS A 220 -7.96 11.12 -1.90
C CYS A 220 -6.94 10.37 -2.78
N SER A 221 -6.40 9.26 -2.27
CA SER A 221 -5.42 8.43 -3.00
C SER A 221 -5.99 7.85 -4.29
N VAL A 222 -7.22 7.33 -4.27
CA VAL A 222 -7.89 6.76 -5.44
C VAL A 222 -8.21 7.84 -6.47
N ASN A 223 -8.67 9.00 -6.05
CA ASN A 223 -8.93 10.13 -6.95
C ASN A 223 -7.64 10.58 -7.64
N ILE A 224 -6.53 10.65 -6.91
CA ILE A 224 -5.21 10.94 -7.47
C ILE A 224 -4.84 9.88 -8.53
N ILE A 225 -4.97 8.59 -8.21
CA ILE A 225 -4.68 7.49 -9.15
C ILE A 225 -5.59 7.53 -10.39
N TYR A 226 -6.87 7.85 -10.23
CA TYR A 226 -7.82 7.94 -11.32
C TYR A 226 -7.47 9.08 -12.28
N ILE A 227 -7.22 10.28 -11.74
CA ILE A 227 -6.81 11.45 -12.51
C ILE A 227 -5.51 11.14 -13.27
N LEU A 228 -4.53 10.52 -12.60
CA LEU A 228 -3.26 10.07 -13.18
C LEU A 228 -3.45 9.14 -14.38
N THR A 229 -4.28 8.12 -14.21
CA THR A 229 -4.52 7.12 -15.26
C THR A 229 -5.17 7.78 -16.47
N ARG A 230 -6.11 8.69 -16.23
CA ARG A 230 -6.79 9.43 -17.29
C ARG A 230 -5.86 10.39 -18.04
N LEU A 231 -5.04 11.16 -17.31
CA LEU A 231 -4.06 12.08 -17.92
C LEU A 231 -2.99 11.33 -18.73
N ASN A 232 -2.52 10.20 -18.22
CA ASN A 232 -1.53 9.39 -18.95
C ASN A 232 -2.11 8.83 -20.25
N LEU A 233 -3.36 8.37 -20.24
CA LEU A 233 -4.07 7.93 -21.45
C LEU A 233 -4.23 9.07 -22.46
N THR A 234 -4.54 10.29 -22.02
CA THR A 234 -4.66 11.44 -22.92
C THR A 234 -3.31 11.86 -23.51
N CYS A 235 -2.23 11.83 -22.72
CA CYS A 235 -0.88 12.16 -23.22
C CYS A 235 -0.38 11.13 -24.22
N LEU A 236 -0.55 9.83 -23.94
CA LEU A 236 -0.20 8.75 -24.86
C LEU A 236 -1.04 8.81 -26.15
N GLY A 237 -2.32 9.16 -26.03
CA GLY A 237 -3.19 9.38 -27.20
C GLY A 237 -2.68 10.53 -28.07
N TYR A 238 -2.21 11.63 -27.46
CA TYR A 238 -1.68 12.78 -28.17
C TYR A 238 -0.34 12.49 -28.86
N GLU A 239 0.58 11.78 -28.20
CA GLU A 239 1.86 11.35 -28.79
C GLU A 239 1.65 10.41 -29.98
N ASN A 240 0.77 9.42 -29.85
CA ASN A 240 0.44 8.50 -30.94
C ASN A 240 -0.24 9.22 -32.11
N HIS A 241 -1.07 10.22 -31.83
CA HIS A 241 -1.68 11.05 -32.87
C HIS A 241 -0.62 11.85 -33.61
N LEU A 242 0.29 12.55 -32.91
CA LEU A 242 1.40 13.29 -33.51
C LEU A 242 2.30 12.42 -34.40
N GLN A 243 2.61 11.20 -33.97
CA GLN A 243 3.41 10.24 -34.76
C GLN A 243 2.71 9.75 -36.03
N MET A 244 1.38 9.84 -36.13
CA MET A 244 0.66 9.52 -37.37
C MET A 244 0.72 10.65 -38.42
N PHE A 245 1.08 11.87 -38.04
CA PHE A 245 1.20 13.03 -38.96
C PHE A 245 2.64 13.36 -39.35
N THR A 246 3.62 12.62 -38.85
CA THR A 246 5.05 12.73 -39.19
C THR A 246 5.51 11.49 -39.93
#